data_AF-A0A3N0Y9X5-F1
#
_entry.id   AF-A0A3N0Y9X5-F1
#
_cell.length_a   1.000
_cell.length_b   1.000
_cell.length_c   1.000
_cell.angle_alpha   90.00
_cell.angle_beta   90.00
_cell.angle_gamma   90.00
#
_symmetry.space_group_name_H-M   'P 1'
#
loop_
_entity.id
_entity.type
_entity.pdbx_description
1 polymer ?
#
loop_
_entity_poly.entity_id
_entity_poly.type
_entity_poly.pdbx_seq_one_letter_code
_entity_poly.pdbx_strand_id
1 'polypeptide(L)'
;MAEEESELELDRFKKELETLLNTSTNDERGLQSKTYCERFCELVVEQTGRWQVPLPQLQVLRSALCSFVQGVASFPPECEHVRYTLSSLALSIFELLLFFGKDEFVEHPLKDILDSFQDCYASLVRHQNVYLLQVRHIIKDGGPWANPVLQAILKDSELPQEDVDKYLNSEVSIFFELRLRYLVACERLPEALALTRRCIRHSVVGRHLYFKQAYLICLWKASLHDRLYKEDSYDIMTRKYSSASTWLTSQVAVLHLNTDTCQTRSRSARSYSEKNHVVREGK
;
A
#
# COMPACT_ATOMS: atom_id res chain seq x y z
N MET A 1 -30.85 0.79 -6.72
CA MET A 1 -30.32 -0.13 -7.76
C MET A 1 -28.82 -0.33 -7.68
N ALA A 2 -27.94 0.64 -8.00
CA ALA A 2 -26.47 0.42 -7.95
C ALA A 2 -25.90 0.31 -6.52
N GLU A 3 -26.43 1.08 -5.56
CA GLU A 3 -26.00 0.99 -4.15
C GLU A 3 -26.47 -0.31 -3.47
N GLU A 4 -27.70 -0.76 -3.76
CA GLU A 4 -28.26 -2.01 -3.24
C GLU A 4 -27.50 -3.24 -3.78
N GLU A 5 -27.09 -3.23 -5.04
CA GLU A 5 -26.25 -4.28 -5.64
C GLU A 5 -24.86 -4.34 -5.00
N SER A 6 -24.28 -3.17 -4.69
CA SER A 6 -23.01 -3.08 -3.97
C SER A 6 -23.08 -3.64 -2.55
N GLU A 7 -24.19 -3.43 -1.85
CA GLU A 7 -24.39 -3.91 -0.48
C GLU A 7 -24.57 -5.44 -0.47
N LEU A 8 -25.36 -5.98 -1.41
CA LEU A 8 -25.55 -7.42 -1.58
C LEU A 8 -24.24 -8.15 -1.91
N GLU A 9 -23.41 -7.58 -2.78
CA GLU A 9 -22.10 -8.14 -3.13
C GLU A 9 -21.14 -8.15 -1.93
N LEU A 10 -21.15 -7.10 -1.10
CA LEU A 10 -20.35 -7.04 0.12
C LEU A 10 -20.82 -8.09 1.15
N ASP A 11 -22.12 -8.29 1.29
CA ASP A 11 -22.68 -9.31 2.21
C ASP A 11 -22.40 -10.73 1.74
N ARG A 12 -22.41 -10.98 0.43
CA ARG A 12 -21.95 -12.26 -0.14
C ARG A 12 -20.50 -12.53 0.21
N PHE A 13 -19.64 -11.53 0.01
CA PHE A 13 -18.21 -11.63 0.35
C PHE A 13 -17.98 -11.93 1.84
N LYS A 14 -18.70 -11.27 2.75
CA LYS A 14 -18.62 -11.57 4.19
C LYS A 14 -18.98 -13.03 4.50
N LYS A 15 -20.01 -13.58 3.87
CA LYS A 15 -20.42 -14.99 4.04
C LYS A 15 -19.36 -15.97 3.54
N GLU A 16 -18.69 -15.66 2.43
CA GLU A 16 -17.60 -16.48 1.90
C GLU A 16 -16.40 -16.49 2.86
N LEU A 17 -16.05 -15.32 3.42
CA LEU A 17 -15.03 -15.21 4.45
C LEU A 17 -15.40 -16.01 5.72
N GLU A 18 -16.65 -15.94 6.18
CA GLU A 18 -17.14 -16.74 7.32
C GLU A 18 -17.08 -18.25 7.04
N THR A 19 -17.42 -18.66 5.82
CA THR A 19 -17.34 -20.07 5.41
C THR A 19 -15.88 -20.57 5.41
N LEU A 20 -14.95 -19.73 4.94
CA LEU A 20 -13.51 -20.01 5.00
C LEU A 20 -13.02 -20.19 6.44
N LEU A 21 -13.44 -19.31 7.34
CA LEU A 21 -13.12 -19.39 8.77
C LEU A 21 -13.57 -20.74 9.37
N ASN A 22 -14.83 -21.11 9.17
CA ASN A 22 -15.41 -22.35 9.71
C ASN A 22 -14.74 -23.63 9.17
N THR A 23 -14.25 -23.59 7.93
CA THR A 23 -13.56 -24.74 7.33
C THR A 23 -12.15 -24.89 7.91
N SER A 24 -11.50 -23.76 8.18
CA SER A 24 -10.13 -23.72 8.71
C SER A 24 -9.98 -24.15 10.17
N THR A 25 -11.06 -24.32 10.93
CA THR A 25 -11.00 -24.75 12.34
C THR A 25 -10.96 -26.27 12.54
N ASN A 26 -11.11 -27.07 11.48
CA ASN A 26 -11.39 -28.52 11.57
C ASN A 26 -10.23 -29.48 11.21
N ASP A 27 -9.03 -28.99 10.85
CA ASP A 27 -7.89 -29.75 10.30
C ASP A 27 -6.54 -29.47 11.04
N GLU A 28 -5.42 -30.09 10.62
CA GLU A 28 -4.10 -30.04 11.30
C GLU A 28 -3.32 -28.71 11.14
N ARG A 29 -2.84 -28.15 12.26
CA ARG A 29 -2.46 -26.72 12.47
C ARG A 29 -1.35 -26.13 11.57
N GLY A 30 -0.51 -26.94 10.93
CA GLY A 30 0.64 -26.45 10.14
C GLY A 30 0.29 -26.08 8.70
N LEU A 31 -0.37 -26.98 7.99
CA LEU A 31 -0.81 -26.80 6.60
C LEU A 31 -1.96 -25.78 6.50
N GLN A 32 -2.79 -25.70 7.55
CA GLN A 32 -3.93 -24.79 7.63
C GLN A 32 -3.59 -23.32 7.49
N SER A 33 -2.55 -22.81 8.16
CA SER A 33 -2.26 -21.36 8.13
C SER A 33 -1.93 -20.85 6.72
N LYS A 34 -1.19 -21.66 5.96
CA LYS A 34 -0.84 -21.37 4.56
C LYS A 34 -2.09 -21.40 3.69
N THR A 35 -2.83 -22.51 3.71
CA THR A 35 -4.03 -22.68 2.88
C THR A 35 -5.09 -21.64 3.21
N TYR A 36 -5.30 -21.33 4.50
CA TYR A 36 -6.19 -20.25 4.93
C TYR A 36 -5.77 -18.90 4.35
N CYS A 37 -4.49 -18.51 4.53
CA CYS A 37 -3.99 -17.23 4.03
C CYS A 37 -4.04 -17.13 2.50
N GLU A 38 -3.72 -18.21 1.77
CA GLU A 38 -3.80 -18.24 0.30
C GLU A 38 -5.24 -18.07 -0.18
N ARG A 39 -6.18 -18.87 0.35
CA ARG A 39 -7.60 -18.77 0.00
C ARG A 39 -8.21 -17.43 0.40
N PHE A 40 -7.83 -16.91 1.55
CA PHE A 40 -8.22 -15.58 1.99
C PHE A 40 -7.75 -14.52 0.99
N CYS A 41 -6.48 -14.54 0.59
CA CYS A 41 -5.95 -13.60 -0.40
C CYS A 41 -6.66 -13.72 -1.76
N GLU A 42 -6.94 -14.94 -2.24
CA GLU A 42 -7.70 -15.17 -3.48
C GLU A 42 -9.07 -14.48 -3.45
N LEU A 43 -9.85 -14.69 -2.38
CA LEU A 43 -11.17 -14.07 -2.22
C LEU A 43 -11.08 -12.55 -2.16
N VAL A 44 -10.12 -12.01 -1.41
CA VAL A 44 -9.92 -10.56 -1.30
C VAL A 44 -9.52 -9.96 -2.64
N VAL A 45 -8.62 -10.60 -3.39
CA VAL A 45 -8.20 -10.16 -4.73
C VAL A 45 -9.37 -10.15 -5.70
N GLU A 46 -10.15 -11.23 -5.72
CA GLU A 46 -11.32 -11.33 -6.58
C GLU A 46 -12.32 -10.21 -6.27
N GLN A 47 -12.64 -10.02 -4.99
CA GLN A 47 -13.65 -9.02 -4.59
C GLN A 47 -13.15 -7.58 -4.78
N THR A 48 -11.89 -7.28 -4.49
CA THR A 48 -11.32 -5.95 -4.71
C THR A 48 -11.16 -5.61 -6.19
N GLY A 49 -10.90 -6.60 -7.04
CA GLY A 49 -10.78 -6.45 -8.48
C GLY A 49 -12.09 -6.12 -9.20
N ARG A 50 -13.25 -6.37 -8.56
CA ARG A 50 -14.58 -5.96 -9.09
C ARG A 50 -14.79 -4.45 -9.05
N TRP A 51 -14.00 -3.73 -8.26
CA TRP A 51 -14.14 -2.29 -8.05
C TRP A 51 -13.03 -1.53 -8.77
N GLN A 52 -13.40 -0.44 -9.46
CA GLN A 52 -12.47 0.45 -10.15
C GLN A 52 -12.15 1.73 -9.37
N VAL A 53 -12.80 1.91 -8.22
CA VAL A 53 -12.72 3.13 -7.40
C VAL A 53 -12.19 2.83 -5.99
N PRO A 54 -11.36 3.71 -5.39
CA PRO A 54 -10.63 3.39 -4.16
C PRO A 54 -11.48 3.15 -2.92
N LEU A 55 -12.60 3.88 -2.77
CA LEU A 55 -13.41 3.83 -1.56
C LEU A 55 -14.15 2.48 -1.38
N PRO A 56 -14.85 1.93 -2.41
CA PRO A 56 -15.36 0.56 -2.35
C PRO A 56 -14.27 -0.50 -2.13
N GLN A 57 -13.09 -0.34 -2.75
CA GLN A 57 -11.96 -1.25 -2.50
C GLN A 57 -11.54 -1.22 -1.02
N LEU A 58 -11.48 -0.04 -0.40
CA LEU A 58 -11.21 0.10 1.04
C LEU A 58 -12.31 -0.54 1.91
N GLN A 59 -13.58 -0.49 1.51
CA GLN A 59 -14.67 -1.17 2.22
C GLN A 59 -14.54 -2.70 2.18
N VAL A 60 -14.10 -3.25 1.04
CA VAL A 60 -13.77 -4.68 0.92
C VAL A 60 -12.60 -5.02 1.83
N LEU A 61 -11.51 -4.24 1.79
CA LEU A 61 -10.34 -4.47 2.65
C LEU A 61 -10.64 -4.31 4.14
N ARG A 62 -11.55 -3.40 4.52
CA ARG A 62 -12.08 -3.28 5.89
C ARG A 62 -12.74 -4.59 6.31
N SER A 63 -13.67 -5.09 5.52
CA SER A 63 -14.41 -6.32 5.81
C SER A 63 -13.48 -7.52 5.88
N ALA A 64 -12.51 -7.59 4.96
CA ALA A 64 -11.46 -8.59 4.95
C ALA A 64 -10.62 -8.56 6.23
N LEU A 65 -10.15 -7.38 6.65
CA LEU A 65 -9.35 -7.22 7.87
C LEU A 65 -10.13 -7.61 9.13
N CYS A 66 -11.39 -7.19 9.24
CA CYS A 66 -12.27 -7.56 10.35
C CYS A 66 -12.46 -9.09 10.46
N SER A 67 -12.66 -9.76 9.33
CA SER A 67 -12.77 -11.23 9.30
C SER A 67 -11.42 -11.90 9.60
N PHE A 68 -10.33 -11.34 9.08
CA PHE A 68 -8.99 -11.87 9.29
C PHE A 68 -8.60 -11.89 10.78
N VAL A 69 -9.00 -10.88 11.56
CA VAL A 69 -8.83 -10.85 13.02
C VAL A 69 -9.37 -12.13 13.67
N GLN A 70 -10.55 -12.59 13.25
CA GLN A 70 -11.17 -13.80 13.79
C GLN A 70 -10.41 -15.05 13.34
N GLY A 71 -10.01 -15.11 12.07
CA GLY A 71 -9.30 -16.26 11.52
C GLY A 71 -7.90 -16.47 12.05
N VAL A 72 -7.22 -15.40 12.46
CA VAL A 72 -5.86 -15.51 12.98
C VAL A 72 -5.77 -15.62 14.49
N ALA A 73 -6.89 -15.55 15.20
CA ALA A 73 -6.91 -15.64 16.67
C ALA A 73 -6.26 -16.94 17.19
N SER A 74 -6.43 -18.04 16.45
CA SER A 74 -5.89 -19.37 16.76
C SER A 74 -4.44 -19.58 16.32
N PHE A 75 -3.89 -18.73 15.45
CA PHE A 75 -2.52 -18.86 14.94
C PHE A 75 -1.49 -18.24 15.91
N PRO A 76 -0.26 -18.78 15.94
CA PRO A 76 0.80 -18.23 16.77
C PRO A 76 1.21 -16.82 16.29
N PRO A 77 1.68 -15.94 17.19
CA PRO A 77 2.11 -14.58 16.84
C PRO A 77 3.18 -14.55 15.72
N GLU A 78 4.08 -15.52 15.73
CA GLU A 78 5.22 -15.64 14.82
C GLU A 78 4.87 -16.28 13.46
N CYS A 79 3.59 -16.63 13.21
CA CYS A 79 3.17 -17.28 11.98
C CYS A 79 3.56 -16.44 10.73
N GLU A 80 4.49 -16.97 9.91
CA GLU A 80 5.00 -16.27 8.73
C GLU A 80 3.89 -15.97 7.71
N HIS A 81 2.96 -16.91 7.49
CA HIS A 81 1.86 -16.73 6.54
C HIS A 81 0.94 -15.57 6.95
N VAL A 82 0.57 -15.50 8.22
CA VAL A 82 -0.25 -14.40 8.76
C VAL A 82 0.49 -13.07 8.65
N ARG A 83 1.76 -13.02 9.07
CA ARG A 83 2.57 -11.79 8.98
C ARG A 83 2.74 -11.33 7.54
N TYR A 84 2.85 -12.27 6.60
CA TYR A 84 2.90 -11.96 5.18
C TYR A 84 1.58 -11.36 4.70
N THR A 85 0.44 -12.02 4.94
CA THR A 85 -0.88 -11.51 4.53
C THR A 85 -1.18 -10.13 5.13
N LEU A 86 -0.81 -9.90 6.40
CA LEU A 86 -0.91 -8.56 7.02
C LEU A 86 -0.04 -7.52 6.32
N SER A 87 1.15 -7.90 5.86
CA SER A 87 2.01 -7.00 5.07
C SER A 87 1.32 -6.59 3.79
N SER A 88 0.74 -7.56 3.09
CA SER A 88 0.02 -7.33 1.84
C SER A 88 -1.20 -6.44 2.03
N LEU A 89 -2.07 -6.77 3.01
CA LEU A 89 -3.24 -5.94 3.35
C LEU A 89 -2.84 -4.51 3.71
N ALA A 90 -1.82 -4.32 4.56
CA ALA A 90 -1.38 -3.00 4.96
C ALA A 90 -0.89 -2.17 3.77
N LEU A 91 -0.08 -2.75 2.89
CA LEU A 91 0.40 -2.07 1.69
C LEU A 91 -0.75 -1.74 0.72
N SER A 92 -1.68 -2.67 0.47
CA SER A 92 -2.86 -2.41 -0.37
C SER A 92 -3.75 -1.31 0.21
N ILE A 93 -3.97 -1.29 1.52
CA ILE A 93 -4.71 -0.22 2.20
C ILE A 93 -3.99 1.11 2.00
N PHE A 94 -2.68 1.18 2.26
CA PHE A 94 -1.91 2.41 2.07
C PHE A 94 -1.99 2.95 0.64
N GLU A 95 -1.86 2.09 -0.37
CA GLU A 95 -1.96 2.51 -1.76
C GLU A 95 -3.31 3.13 -2.10
N LEU A 96 -4.40 2.56 -1.57
CA LEU A 96 -5.73 3.14 -1.74
C LEU A 96 -5.87 4.46 -0.99
N LEU A 97 -5.25 4.60 0.19
CA LEU A 97 -5.24 5.85 0.95
C LEU A 97 -4.54 6.99 0.21
N LEU A 98 -3.64 6.71 -0.75
CA LEU A 98 -2.98 7.75 -1.55
C LEU A 98 -3.94 8.57 -2.41
N PHE A 99 -5.11 8.02 -2.73
CA PHE A 99 -6.14 8.68 -3.53
C PHE A 99 -6.94 9.75 -2.76
N PHE A 100 -6.82 9.79 -1.44
CA PHE A 100 -7.58 10.70 -0.60
C PHE A 100 -6.70 11.87 -0.12
N GLY A 101 -7.24 13.08 -0.22
CA GLY A 101 -6.68 14.29 0.33
C GLY A 101 -6.83 14.36 1.85
N LYS A 102 -6.13 15.30 2.49
CA LYS A 102 -6.11 15.46 3.95
C LYS A 102 -7.51 15.68 4.54
N ASP A 103 -8.35 16.45 3.86
CA ASP A 103 -9.65 16.87 4.38
C ASP A 103 -10.67 15.71 4.34
N GLU A 104 -10.48 14.72 3.46
CA GLU A 104 -11.36 13.55 3.34
C GLU A 104 -11.24 12.58 4.53
N PHE A 105 -10.12 12.60 5.28
CA PHE A 105 -9.86 11.66 6.38
C PHE A 105 -10.79 11.85 7.59
N VAL A 106 -11.44 13.01 7.71
CA VAL A 106 -12.43 13.28 8.78
C VAL A 106 -13.86 13.06 8.31
N GLU A 107 -14.07 12.81 7.01
CA GLU A 107 -15.38 12.69 6.40
C GLU A 107 -15.85 11.23 6.33
N HIS A 108 -17.17 11.04 6.35
CA HIS A 108 -17.78 9.74 6.15
C HIS A 108 -17.87 9.44 4.64
N PRO A 109 -17.71 8.17 4.21
CA PRO A 109 -17.56 6.97 5.02
C PRO A 109 -16.09 6.59 5.32
N LEU A 110 -15.10 7.37 4.85
CA LEU A 110 -13.69 7.05 5.03
C LEU A 110 -13.31 6.97 6.51
N LYS A 111 -13.77 7.93 7.33
CA LYS A 111 -13.54 7.93 8.78
C LYS A 111 -13.93 6.59 9.45
N ASP A 112 -15.11 6.04 9.14
CA ASP A 112 -15.58 4.77 9.72
C ASP A 112 -14.71 3.57 9.34
N ILE A 113 -14.19 3.58 8.10
CA ILE A 113 -13.25 2.56 7.63
C ILE A 113 -11.94 2.66 8.43
N LEU A 114 -11.43 3.86 8.63
CA LEU A 114 -10.19 4.11 9.36
C LEU A 114 -10.33 3.79 10.85
N ASP A 115 -11.46 4.11 11.47
CA ASP A 115 -11.77 3.75 12.85
C ASP A 115 -11.79 2.22 13.01
N SER A 116 -12.45 1.51 12.09
CA SER A 116 -12.47 0.04 12.08
C SER A 116 -11.08 -0.59 11.91
N PHE A 117 -10.19 0.06 11.14
CA PHE A 117 -8.81 -0.37 11.02
C PHE A 117 -8.07 -0.26 12.37
N GLN A 118 -8.30 0.80 13.15
CA GLN A 118 -7.71 0.96 14.48
C GLN A 118 -8.19 -0.14 15.44
N ASP A 119 -9.47 -0.50 15.37
CA ASP A 119 -10.03 -1.59 16.18
C ASP A 119 -9.40 -2.94 15.82
N CYS A 120 -9.29 -3.25 14.52
CA CYS A 120 -8.63 -4.47 14.05
C CYS A 120 -7.16 -4.54 14.47
N TYR A 121 -6.45 -3.40 14.41
CA TYR A 121 -5.05 -3.33 14.79
C TYR A 121 -4.81 -3.80 16.23
N ALA A 122 -5.71 -3.49 17.17
CA ALA A 122 -5.57 -3.87 18.58
C ALA A 122 -5.42 -5.39 18.76
N SER A 123 -6.12 -6.18 17.94
CA SER A 123 -6.02 -7.64 17.94
C SER A 123 -4.81 -8.16 17.15
N LEU A 124 -4.38 -7.44 16.11
CA LEU A 124 -3.32 -7.87 15.20
C LEU A 124 -1.91 -7.47 15.64
N VAL A 125 -1.78 -6.55 16.62
CA VAL A 125 -0.49 -6.06 17.12
C VAL A 125 0.46 -7.17 17.58
N ARG A 126 -0.09 -8.29 18.07
CA ARG A 126 0.68 -9.48 18.49
C ARG A 126 1.59 -10.02 17.39
N HIS A 127 1.23 -9.85 16.12
CA HIS A 127 2.01 -10.34 14.97
C HIS A 127 3.19 -9.43 14.59
N GLN A 128 3.37 -8.28 15.26
CA GLN A 128 4.51 -7.36 15.10
C GLN A 128 4.79 -7.02 13.62
N ASN A 129 3.73 -6.75 12.85
CA ASN A 129 3.85 -6.39 11.45
C ASN A 129 4.24 -4.91 11.30
N VAL A 130 5.42 -4.65 10.75
CA VAL A 130 5.98 -3.30 10.60
C VAL A 130 5.17 -2.42 9.64
N TYR A 131 4.60 -2.98 8.58
CA TYR A 131 3.82 -2.22 7.61
C TYR A 131 2.46 -1.84 8.20
N LEU A 132 1.80 -2.76 8.89
CA LEU A 132 0.54 -2.50 9.59
C LEU A 132 0.70 -1.41 10.65
N LEU A 133 1.81 -1.45 11.42
CA LEU A 133 2.16 -0.40 12.38
C LEU A 133 2.38 0.96 11.69
N GLN A 134 3.13 0.99 10.57
CA GLN A 134 3.36 2.23 9.83
C GLN A 134 2.05 2.84 9.30
N VAL A 135 1.18 2.02 8.70
CA VAL A 135 -0.13 2.47 8.19
C VAL A 135 -0.99 3.03 9.31
N ARG A 136 -1.00 2.39 10.47
CA ARG A 136 -1.70 2.90 11.65
C ARG A 136 -1.22 4.30 12.04
N HIS A 137 0.10 4.55 12.08
CA HIS A 137 0.65 5.87 12.37
C HIS A 137 0.27 6.90 11.30
N ILE A 138 0.39 6.53 10.03
CA ILE A 138 0.02 7.40 8.90
C ILE A 138 -1.46 7.81 8.97
N ILE A 139 -2.36 6.88 9.31
CA ILE A 139 -3.78 7.18 9.50
C ILE A 139 -3.98 8.17 10.66
N LYS A 140 -3.31 7.94 11.80
CA LYS A 140 -3.38 8.84 12.97
C LYS A 140 -2.83 10.23 12.70
N ASP A 141 -1.83 10.34 11.84
CA ASP A 141 -1.18 11.60 11.48
C ASP A 141 -2.00 12.40 10.43
N GLY A 142 -3.18 11.92 10.04
CA GLY A 142 -4.08 12.60 9.10
C GLY A 142 -3.92 12.17 7.64
N GLY A 143 -3.27 11.04 7.40
CA GLY A 143 -3.17 10.42 6.08
C GLY A 143 -1.77 10.47 5.44
N PRO A 144 -1.60 9.83 4.27
CA PRO A 144 -0.29 9.60 3.66
C PRO A 144 0.41 10.88 3.22
N TRP A 145 -0.34 11.97 3.04
CA TRP A 145 0.16 13.26 2.59
C TRP A 145 0.27 14.29 3.73
N ALA A 146 -0.17 13.99 4.96
CA ALA A 146 -0.37 15.02 5.98
C ALA A 146 0.93 15.57 6.59
N ASN A 147 2.04 14.85 6.50
CA ASN A 147 3.30 15.26 7.11
C ASN A 147 3.79 16.62 6.54
N PRO A 148 4.11 17.61 7.40
CA PRO A 148 4.48 18.95 6.94
C PRO A 148 5.82 18.98 6.18
N VAL A 149 6.78 18.14 6.56
CA VAL A 149 8.06 18.01 5.85
C VAL A 149 7.82 17.43 4.46
N LEU A 150 6.97 16.40 4.34
CA LEU A 150 6.56 15.88 3.03
C LEU A 150 5.92 16.98 2.18
N GLN A 151 4.95 17.72 2.72
CA GLN A 151 4.26 18.79 1.99
C GLN A 151 5.24 19.86 1.47
N ALA A 152 6.22 20.25 2.29
CA ALA A 152 7.26 21.19 1.86
C ALA A 152 8.21 20.58 0.80
N ILE A 153 8.55 19.29 0.90
CA ILE A 153 9.30 18.57 -0.15
C ILE A 153 8.52 18.57 -1.48
N LEU A 154 7.22 18.25 -1.46
CA LEU A 154 6.41 18.21 -2.68
C LEU A 154 6.27 19.59 -3.35
N LYS A 155 6.34 20.67 -2.56
CA LYS A 155 6.39 22.06 -3.05
C LYS A 155 7.80 22.52 -3.48
N ASP A 156 8.77 21.62 -3.50
CA ASP A 156 10.20 21.88 -3.75
C ASP A 156 10.78 23.03 -2.88
N SER A 157 10.28 23.16 -1.65
CA SER A 157 10.73 24.19 -0.72
C SER A 157 12.11 23.86 -0.14
N GLU A 158 12.84 24.91 0.26
CA GLU A 158 14.08 24.74 1.01
C GLU A 158 13.78 24.28 2.44
N LEU A 159 14.48 23.24 2.88
CA LEU A 159 14.32 22.62 4.19
C LEU A 159 15.69 22.26 4.74
N PRO A 160 15.91 22.37 6.07
CA PRO A 160 17.11 21.85 6.71
C PRO A 160 17.28 20.36 6.38
N GLN A 161 18.51 19.96 6.04
CA GLN A 161 18.79 18.57 5.69
C GLN A 161 18.45 17.60 6.83
N GLU A 162 18.64 18.03 8.09
CA GLU A 162 18.29 17.27 9.28
C GLU A 162 16.79 16.92 9.33
N ASP A 163 15.90 17.86 9.01
CA ASP A 163 14.46 17.63 9.02
C ASP A 163 14.04 16.64 7.92
N VAL A 164 14.65 16.76 6.74
CA VAL A 164 14.44 15.83 5.63
C VAL A 164 14.92 14.43 5.99
N ASP A 165 16.11 14.31 6.58
CA ASP A 165 16.67 13.02 6.99
C ASP A 165 15.85 12.38 8.11
N LYS A 166 15.41 13.17 9.10
CA LYS A 166 14.51 12.70 10.15
C LYS A 166 13.20 12.16 9.59
N TYR A 167 12.61 12.87 8.62
CA TYR A 167 11.41 12.39 7.93
C TYR A 167 11.67 11.11 7.14
N LEU A 168 12.74 11.04 6.34
CA LEU A 168 13.06 9.86 5.53
C LEU A 168 13.45 8.63 6.38
N ASN A 169 13.87 8.83 7.63
CA ASN A 169 14.09 7.76 8.60
C ASN A 169 12.84 7.36 9.39
N SER A 170 11.75 8.13 9.31
CA SER A 170 10.51 7.88 10.06
C SER A 170 9.60 6.83 9.43
N GLU A 171 9.80 6.50 8.15
CA GLU A 171 9.01 5.50 7.44
C GLU A 171 9.88 4.47 6.70
N VAL A 172 9.32 3.29 6.45
CA VAL A 172 9.97 2.26 5.63
C VAL A 172 9.99 2.71 4.16
N SER A 173 11.12 2.50 3.46
CA SER A 173 11.34 2.96 2.08
C SER A 173 10.20 2.65 1.09
N ILE A 174 9.51 1.52 1.26
CA ILE A 174 8.40 1.12 0.38
C ILE A 174 7.27 2.16 0.36
N PHE A 175 6.99 2.86 1.46
CA PHE A 175 5.94 3.88 1.50
C PHE A 175 6.29 5.12 0.67
N PHE A 176 7.57 5.49 0.58
CA PHE A 176 8.01 6.55 -0.35
C PHE A 176 7.94 6.08 -1.80
N GLU A 177 8.31 4.82 -2.05
CA GLU A 177 8.19 4.21 -3.37
C GLU A 177 6.73 4.17 -3.86
N LEU A 178 5.78 3.83 -3.00
CA LEU A 178 4.34 3.85 -3.31
C LEU A 178 3.82 5.28 -3.59
N ARG A 179 4.21 6.26 -2.77
CA ARG A 179 3.90 7.68 -3.05
C ARG A 179 4.45 8.13 -4.39
N LEU A 180 5.68 7.74 -4.73
CA LEU A 180 6.29 8.08 -6.02
C LEU A 180 5.58 7.42 -7.19
N ARG A 181 5.22 6.14 -7.08
CA ARG A 181 4.40 5.46 -8.11
C ARG A 181 3.10 6.23 -8.35
N TYR A 182 2.40 6.58 -7.28
CA TYR A 182 1.17 7.35 -7.37
C TYR A 182 1.38 8.70 -8.07
N LEU A 183 2.36 9.51 -7.63
CA LEU A 183 2.64 10.82 -8.23
C LEU A 183 2.99 10.71 -9.73
N VAL A 184 3.82 9.73 -10.11
CA VAL A 184 4.21 9.51 -11.51
C VAL A 184 3.03 9.07 -12.37
N ALA A 185 2.10 8.31 -11.79
CA ALA A 185 0.95 7.79 -12.51
C ALA A 185 -0.18 8.82 -12.63
N CYS A 186 -0.30 9.73 -11.66
CA CYS A 186 -1.16 10.93 -11.75
C CYS A 186 -0.50 12.09 -12.52
N GLU A 187 0.64 11.87 -13.17
CA GLU A 187 1.38 12.87 -13.94
C GLU A 187 1.82 14.12 -13.14
N ARG A 188 1.90 13.99 -11.82
CA ARG A 188 2.42 15.00 -10.88
C ARG A 188 3.95 14.95 -10.83
N LEU A 189 4.56 15.16 -12.00
CA LEU A 189 6.00 15.02 -12.22
C LEU A 189 6.85 15.99 -11.39
N PRO A 190 6.46 17.28 -11.19
CA PRO A 190 7.23 18.18 -10.34
C PRO A 190 7.38 17.67 -8.91
N GLU A 191 6.28 17.22 -8.30
CA GLU A 191 6.29 16.67 -6.95
C GLU A 191 7.05 15.34 -6.87
N ALA A 192 6.87 14.46 -7.87
CA ALA A 192 7.62 13.21 -7.96
C ALA A 192 9.13 13.45 -8.06
N LEU A 193 9.57 14.42 -8.87
CA LEU A 193 10.97 14.81 -9.00
C LEU A 193 11.53 15.38 -7.69
N ALA A 194 10.78 16.26 -7.02
CA ALA A 194 11.20 16.86 -5.76
C ALA A 194 11.40 15.78 -4.68
N LEU A 195 10.43 14.88 -4.51
CA LEU A 195 10.52 13.78 -3.55
C LEU A 195 11.67 12.83 -3.89
N THR A 196 11.79 12.40 -5.16
CA THR A 196 12.84 11.45 -5.56
C THR A 196 14.24 12.02 -5.38
N ARG A 197 14.45 13.32 -5.64
CA ARG A 197 15.73 14.01 -5.39
C ARG A 197 16.15 13.89 -3.92
N ARG A 198 15.21 14.07 -2.99
CA ARG A 198 15.49 13.91 -1.55
C ARG A 198 15.78 12.45 -1.20
N CYS A 199 15.01 11.50 -1.74
CA CYS A 199 15.22 10.07 -1.50
C CYS A 199 16.60 9.56 -1.97
N ILE A 200 17.08 9.96 -3.17
CA ILE A 200 18.38 9.51 -3.70
C ILE A 200 19.56 10.06 -2.89
N ARG A 201 19.43 11.28 -2.36
CA ARG A 201 20.48 11.93 -1.56
C ARG A 201 20.58 11.37 -0.13
N HIS A 202 19.55 10.68 0.36
CA HIS A 202 19.54 10.11 1.69
C HIS A 202 20.36 8.81 1.78
N SER A 203 21.14 8.65 2.85
CA SER A 203 22.16 7.60 2.99
C SER A 203 21.61 6.17 3.06
N VAL A 204 20.38 6.00 3.57
CA VAL A 204 19.70 4.70 3.72
C VAL A 204 18.71 4.49 2.56
N VAL A 205 17.76 5.41 2.40
CA VAL A 205 16.70 5.33 1.38
C VAL A 205 17.30 5.33 -0.04
N GLY A 206 18.32 6.15 -0.31
CA GLY A 206 18.96 6.26 -1.62
C GLY A 206 19.71 5.00 -2.09
N ARG A 207 19.88 4.00 -1.22
CA ARG A 207 20.44 2.69 -1.59
C ARG A 207 19.47 1.85 -2.43
N HIS A 208 18.16 2.08 -2.32
CA HIS A 208 17.17 1.35 -3.10
C HIS A 208 17.20 1.79 -4.57
N LEU A 209 17.41 0.84 -5.47
CA LEU A 209 17.53 1.08 -6.91
C LEU A 209 16.28 1.76 -7.50
N TYR A 210 15.11 1.47 -6.94
CA TYR A 210 13.84 2.03 -7.38
C TYR A 210 13.88 3.57 -7.46
N PHE A 211 14.43 4.26 -6.45
CA PHE A 211 14.46 5.73 -6.47
C PHE A 211 15.30 6.28 -7.61
N LYS A 212 16.43 5.64 -7.93
CA LYS A 212 17.27 6.03 -9.07
C LYS A 212 16.53 5.83 -10.40
N GLN A 213 15.81 4.71 -10.55
CA GLN A 213 14.98 4.45 -11.72
C GLN A 213 13.83 5.46 -11.83
N ALA A 214 13.11 5.72 -10.74
CA ALA A 214 12.02 6.68 -10.68
C ALA A 214 12.49 8.09 -11.09
N TYR A 215 13.68 8.50 -10.64
CA TYR A 215 14.27 9.80 -11.03
C TYR A 215 14.53 9.90 -12.53
N LEU A 216 15.14 8.87 -13.13
CA LEU A 216 15.37 8.83 -14.57
C LEU A 216 14.06 8.83 -15.37
N ILE A 217 13.06 8.06 -14.91
CA ILE A 217 11.72 8.04 -15.51
C ILE A 217 11.08 9.43 -15.46
N CYS A 218 11.18 10.12 -14.32
CA CYS A 218 10.61 11.45 -14.16
C CYS A 218 11.32 12.48 -15.06
N LEU A 219 12.65 12.46 -15.14
CA LEU A 219 13.40 13.33 -16.05
C LEU A 219 13.04 13.09 -17.51
N TRP A 220 12.96 11.81 -17.90
CA TRP A 220 12.58 11.44 -19.26
C TRP A 220 11.16 11.91 -19.59
N LYS A 221 10.18 11.64 -18.71
CA LYS A 221 8.80 12.11 -18.89
C LYS A 221 8.71 13.64 -18.94
N ALA A 222 9.41 14.36 -18.06
CA ALA A 222 9.42 15.83 -18.04
C ALA A 222 10.01 16.41 -19.35
N SER A 223 11.10 15.83 -19.86
CA SER A 223 11.69 16.25 -21.15
C SER A 223 10.80 15.95 -22.35
N LEU A 224 9.99 14.89 -22.30
CA LEU A 224 9.00 14.59 -23.34
C LEU A 224 7.88 15.65 -23.33
N HIS A 225 7.37 16.02 -22.16
CA HIS A 225 6.36 17.07 -22.04
C HIS A 225 6.89 18.39 -22.59
N ASP A 226 8.10 18.82 -22.22
CA ASP A 226 8.70 20.06 -22.71
C ASP A 226 8.88 20.09 -24.25
N ARG A 227 9.10 18.92 -24.89
CA ARG A 227 9.14 18.82 -26.36
C ARG A 227 7.76 18.88 -27.00
N LEU A 228 6.77 18.20 -26.43
CA LEU A 228 5.39 18.21 -26.93
C LEU A 228 4.73 19.59 -26.80
N TYR A 229 4.98 20.33 -25.72
CA TYR A 229 4.50 21.71 -25.57
C TYR A 229 5.21 22.73 -26.48
N LYS A 230 6.36 22.36 -27.08
CA LYS A 230 7.06 23.20 -28.07
C LYS A 230 6.63 22.90 -29.51
N GLU A 231 5.95 21.77 -29.75
CA GLU A 231 5.36 21.39 -31.02
C GLU A 231 3.83 21.46 -30.92
N ASP A 232 3.26 22.66 -31.00
CA ASP A 232 1.82 22.81 -31.26
C ASP A 232 1.51 22.29 -32.67
N SER A 233 1.21 21.00 -32.76
CA SER A 233 0.46 20.42 -33.87
C SER A 233 -0.64 19.54 -33.28
N TYR A 234 -1.86 20.05 -33.40
CA TYR A 234 -3.10 19.40 -32.98
C TYR A 234 -3.17 17.95 -33.46
N ASP A 235 -3.82 17.14 -32.62
CA ASP A 235 -4.29 15.78 -32.87
C ASP A 235 -3.34 14.65 -32.41
N ILE A 236 -3.70 14.00 -31.29
CA ILE A 236 -3.33 12.65 -30.78
C ILE A 236 -3.60 12.54 -29.25
N MET A 237 -3.94 13.62 -28.54
CA MET A 237 -4.02 13.60 -27.07
C MET A 237 -5.43 13.47 -26.45
N THR A 238 -6.38 12.78 -27.09
CA THR A 238 -7.70 12.48 -26.47
C THR A 238 -8.04 10.99 -26.38
N ARG A 239 -7.17 10.07 -26.82
CA ARG A 239 -7.43 8.61 -26.78
C ARG A 239 -6.67 7.81 -25.72
N LYS A 240 -5.78 8.42 -24.92
CA LYS A 240 -5.08 7.71 -23.81
C LYS A 240 -5.55 8.07 -22.40
N TYR A 241 -6.36 9.11 -22.23
CA TYR A 241 -6.76 9.65 -20.92
C TYR A 241 -8.02 9.01 -20.29
N SER A 242 -8.28 7.74 -20.58
CA SER A 242 -9.23 6.90 -19.83
C SER A 242 -8.54 5.66 -19.23
N SER A 243 -7.24 5.48 -19.50
CA SER A 243 -6.52 4.24 -19.19
C SER A 243 -5.65 4.35 -17.93
N ALA A 244 -5.07 5.51 -17.60
CA ALA A 244 -4.22 5.61 -16.41
C ALA A 244 -5.00 5.34 -15.10
N SER A 245 -6.28 5.72 -15.03
CA SER A 245 -7.16 5.41 -13.91
C SER A 245 -7.55 3.94 -13.84
N THR A 246 -7.83 3.28 -14.97
CA THR A 246 -8.22 1.85 -15.03
C THR A 246 -7.04 0.90 -14.82
N TRP A 247 -5.81 1.27 -15.21
CA TRP A 247 -4.61 0.46 -14.96
C TRP A 247 -4.11 0.57 -13.51
N LEU A 248 -4.28 1.73 -12.86
CA LEU A 248 -3.85 1.93 -11.47
C LEU A 248 -4.77 1.27 -10.44
N THR A 249 -6.08 1.19 -10.66
CA THR A 249 -7.00 0.65 -9.64
C THR A 249 -7.22 -0.86 -9.74
N SER A 250 -7.09 -1.45 -10.94
CA SER A 250 -7.30 -2.89 -11.14
C SER A 250 -6.09 -3.78 -10.81
N GLN A 251 -4.84 -3.31 -10.99
CA GLN A 251 -3.65 -4.13 -10.73
C GLN A 251 -2.98 -3.86 -9.38
N VAL A 252 -3.09 -2.65 -8.83
CA VAL A 252 -2.18 -2.20 -7.77
C VAL A 252 -2.52 -2.81 -6.40
N ALA A 253 -3.78 -2.79 -5.97
CA ALA A 253 -4.22 -3.46 -4.74
C ALA A 253 -4.00 -4.99 -4.78
N VAL A 254 -4.04 -5.57 -5.99
CA VAL A 254 -3.91 -7.01 -6.27
C VAL A 254 -2.45 -7.47 -6.29
N LEU A 255 -1.50 -6.61 -6.70
CA LEU A 255 -0.07 -6.95 -6.79
C LEU A 255 0.54 -7.40 -5.46
N HIS A 256 0.07 -6.88 -4.32
CA HIS A 256 0.56 -7.26 -3.00
C HIS A 256 -0.05 -8.56 -2.47
N LEU A 257 -1.25 -8.92 -2.90
CA LEU A 257 -1.97 -10.12 -2.46
C LEU A 257 -1.72 -11.35 -3.37
N ASN A 258 -1.19 -11.16 -4.58
CA ASN A 258 -0.85 -12.25 -5.49
C ASN A 258 0.30 -13.15 -4.99
N THR A 259 0.09 -14.47 -5.03
CA THR A 259 0.99 -15.54 -4.54
C THR A 259 2.38 -15.58 -5.18
N ASP A 260 2.52 -15.15 -6.44
CA ASP A 260 3.82 -15.10 -7.14
C ASP A 260 4.71 -13.93 -6.69
N THR A 261 4.11 -12.80 -6.30
CA THR A 261 4.79 -11.71 -5.59
C THR A 261 5.12 -12.10 -4.13
N CYS A 262 4.39 -13.06 -3.55
CA CYS A 262 4.63 -13.59 -2.20
C CYS A 262 5.93 -14.37 -2.07
N GLN A 263 6.25 -15.21 -3.06
CA GLN A 263 7.47 -16.03 -3.03
C GLN A 263 8.75 -15.23 -3.34
N THR A 264 8.64 -14.17 -4.13
CA THR A 264 9.78 -13.32 -4.50
C THR A 264 10.16 -12.33 -3.39
N ARG A 265 9.20 -11.81 -2.61
CA ARG A 265 9.47 -10.88 -1.51
C ARG A 265 9.92 -11.54 -0.20
N SER A 266 9.43 -12.74 0.12
CA SER A 266 9.91 -13.53 1.27
C SER A 266 11.40 -13.86 1.18
N ARG A 267 11.90 -14.13 -0.04
CA ARG A 267 13.34 -14.29 -0.32
C ARG A 267 14.14 -12.99 -0.14
N SER A 268 13.57 -11.85 -0.51
CA SER A 268 14.22 -10.53 -0.35
C SER A 268 14.26 -10.08 1.11
N ALA A 269 13.19 -10.33 1.89
CA ALA A 269 13.11 -9.99 3.30
C ALA A 269 14.02 -10.87 4.19
N ARG A 270 14.14 -12.17 3.91
CA ARG A 270 15.12 -13.05 4.59
C ARG A 270 16.57 -12.57 4.35
N SER A 271 16.90 -12.17 3.13
CA SER A 271 18.22 -11.61 2.81
C SER A 271 18.53 -10.32 3.57
N TYR A 272 17.50 -9.50 3.84
CA TYR A 272 17.66 -8.26 4.62
C TYR A 272 17.82 -8.51 6.12
N SER A 273 17.12 -9.51 6.67
CA SER A 273 17.22 -9.90 8.09
C SER A 273 18.55 -10.58 8.41
N GLU A 274 19.02 -11.49 7.55
CA GLU A 274 20.30 -12.19 7.73
C GLU A 274 21.49 -11.22 7.66
N LYS A 275 21.46 -10.24 6.75
CA LYS A 275 22.52 -9.22 6.66
C LYS A 275 22.58 -8.31 7.89
N ASN A 276 21.44 -8.05 8.55
CA ASN A 276 21.41 -7.22 9.75
C ASN A 276 21.79 -7.99 11.03
N HIS A 277 21.63 -9.32 11.05
CA HIS A 277 22.08 -10.16 12.16
C HIS A 277 23.61 -10.37 12.15
N VAL A 278 24.19 -10.60 10.97
CA VAL A 278 25.65 -10.77 10.80
C VAL A 278 26.42 -9.49 11.16
N VAL A 279 25.82 -8.31 10.98
CA VAL A 279 26.45 -7.03 11.35
C VAL A 279 26.38 -6.77 12.87
N ARG A 280 25.50 -7.44 13.61
CA ARG A 280 25.38 -7.27 15.07
C ARG A 280 26.21 -8.26 15.89
N GLU A 281 26.55 -9.42 15.36
CA GLU A 281 27.40 -10.41 16.05
C GLU A 281 28.91 -10.26 15.74
N GLY A 282 29.27 -9.32 14.85
CA GLY A 282 30.66 -9.01 14.47
C GLY A 282 31.26 -7.77 15.14
N LYS A 283 30.79 -7.37 16.32
CA LYS A 283 31.38 -6.31 17.14
C LYS A 283 31.57 -6.76 18.57
#